data_AF-A0A0F8YG56-F1
#
_entry.id   AF-A0A0F8YG56-F1
#
_cell.length_a   1.000
_cell.length_b   1.000
_cell.length_c   1.000
_cell.angle_alpha   90.00
_cell.angle_beta   90.00
_cell.angle_gamma   90.00
#
_symmetry.space_group_name_H-M   'P 1'
#
loop_
_entity.id
_entity.type
_entity.pdbx_description
1 polymer ?
#
loop_
_entity_poly.entity_id
_entity_poly.type
_entity_poly.pdbx_seq_one_letter_code
_entity_poly.pdbx_strand_id
1 'polypeptide(L)'
;MPSSAQKPQFFRTLRVRNVNHVGVLASVLGVIARHGGNVGDIRTVSQGRTAIVRDLDLLVESLADLDGVLAELGAMPESTVLEVRDEVLSAHVGGKIRVVSKLPIDTFAELGRVYTPGVGEVCRRIHETPRMAELYTTISNTVAIVSDGSAVMGLANLGPGASMPVLEGKAALLARLVAVNAVPLALRSQDPDEIVAAVRCISPSFGVIQLEDIASPRCFDIEPRAQEAVDVA
;
A
#
# COMPACT_ATOMS: atom_id res chain seq x y z
N MET A 1 12.24 24.96 -11.66
CA MET A 1 13.01 24.70 -10.43
C MET A 1 13.34 23.21 -10.41
N PRO A 2 14.55 22.78 -10.06
CA PRO A 2 14.81 21.35 -9.94
C PRO A 2 13.94 20.85 -8.78
N SER A 3 12.99 19.97 -9.09
CA SER A 3 12.19 19.27 -8.10
C SER A 3 13.15 18.54 -7.16
N SER A 4 13.24 18.95 -5.90
CA SER A 4 13.96 18.18 -4.91
C SER A 4 13.20 16.87 -4.74
N ALA A 5 13.72 15.79 -5.33
CA ALA A 5 13.16 14.47 -5.15
C ALA A 5 12.91 14.24 -3.66
N GLN A 6 11.70 13.82 -3.32
CA GLN A 6 11.32 13.60 -1.93
C GLN A 6 12.28 12.55 -1.35
N LYS A 7 12.83 12.79 -0.16
CA LYS A 7 13.67 11.79 0.51
C LYS A 7 12.75 10.78 1.23
N PRO A 8 13.08 9.49 1.22
CA PRO A 8 12.33 8.52 2.01
C PRO A 8 12.48 8.86 3.51
N GLN A 9 11.37 8.77 4.24
CA GLN A 9 11.38 8.80 5.70
C GLN A 9 11.35 7.36 6.23
N PHE A 10 11.89 7.14 7.43
CA PHE A 10 11.99 5.82 8.04
C PHE A 10 11.11 5.75 9.27
N PHE A 11 10.20 4.79 9.27
CA PHE A 11 9.35 4.49 10.42
C PHE A 11 9.93 3.31 11.20
N ARG A 12 10.11 3.45 12.51
CA ARG A 12 10.66 2.42 13.39
C ARG A 12 9.89 2.35 14.68
N THR A 13 9.71 1.14 15.20
CA THR A 13 9.17 0.94 16.53
C THR A 13 10.28 0.51 17.47
N LEU A 14 10.54 1.31 18.51
CA LEU A 14 11.47 0.97 19.57
C LEU A 14 10.73 0.34 20.74
N ARG A 15 11.11 -0.87 21.12
CA ARG A 15 10.71 -1.41 22.42
C ARG A 15 11.70 -0.96 23.47
N VAL A 16 11.26 -0.12 24.39
CA VAL A 16 12.12 0.47 25.42
C VAL A 16 11.62 0.08 26.80
N ARG A 17 12.53 -0.42 27.63
CA ARG A 17 12.32 -0.63 29.06
C ARG A 17 12.84 0.59 29.81
N ASN A 18 11.97 1.25 30.57
CA ASN A 18 12.32 2.38 31.40
C ASN A 18 12.16 2.03 32.88
N VAL A 19 12.99 2.60 33.74
CA VAL A 19 12.71 2.62 35.18
C VAL A 19 11.40 3.37 35.42
N ASN A 20 10.58 2.88 36.35
CA ASN A 20 9.29 3.47 36.68
C ASN A 20 9.43 4.67 37.62
N HIS A 21 10.06 5.74 37.12
CA HIS A 21 10.15 7.04 37.77
C HIS A 21 9.58 8.16 36.89
N VAL A 22 9.10 9.22 37.55
CA VAL A 22 8.57 10.40 36.85
C VAL A 22 9.71 11.05 36.06
N GLY A 23 9.41 11.49 34.84
CA GLY A 23 10.35 12.17 33.96
C GLY A 23 11.15 11.26 33.03
N VAL A 24 11.29 9.96 33.32
CA VAL A 24 12.10 9.06 32.47
C VAL A 24 11.57 8.98 31.04
N LEU A 25 10.25 8.86 30.85
CA LEU A 25 9.66 8.89 29.50
C LEU A 25 9.89 10.25 28.82
N ALA A 26 9.75 11.36 29.54
CA ALA A 26 9.99 12.68 28.97
C ALA A 26 11.45 12.83 28.51
N SER A 27 12.42 12.29 29.26
CA SER A 27 13.83 12.25 28.87
C SER A 27 14.04 11.43 27.60
N VAL A 28 13.41 10.25 27.49
CA VAL A 28 13.47 9.40 26.29
C VAL A 28 12.91 10.13 25.06
N LEU A 29 11.74 10.75 25.20
CA LEU A 29 11.13 11.55 24.11
C LEU A 29 11.99 12.76 23.76
N GLY A 30 12.65 13.37 24.75
CA GLY A 30 13.60 14.45 24.55
C GLY A 30 14.84 14.04 23.76
N VAL A 31 15.35 12.81 23.97
CA VAL A 31 16.44 12.24 23.14
C VAL A 31 15.98 12.13 21.70
N ILE A 32 14.82 11.50 21.46
CA ILE A 32 14.26 11.34 20.12
C ILE A 32 14.14 12.70 19.41
N ALA A 33 13.57 13.69 20.09
CA ALA A 33 13.38 15.03 19.52
C ALA A 33 14.71 15.75 19.21
N ARG A 34 15.77 15.55 20.00
CA ARG A 34 17.10 16.16 19.75
C ARG A 34 17.74 15.66 18.45
N HIS A 35 17.47 14.41 18.08
CA HIS A 35 17.92 13.83 16.81
C HIS A 35 16.90 14.06 15.68
N GLY A 36 15.94 14.97 15.85
CA GLY A 36 14.95 15.29 14.82
C GLY A 36 13.90 14.20 14.59
N GLY A 37 13.82 13.20 15.46
CA GLY A 37 12.79 12.16 15.39
C GLY A 37 11.41 12.71 15.79
N ASN A 38 10.39 12.39 15.01
CA ASN A 38 9.00 12.62 15.37
C ASN A 38 8.43 11.37 16.04
N VAL A 39 7.76 11.55 17.17
CA VAL A 39 7.17 10.44 17.95
C VAL A 39 5.72 10.24 17.50
N GLY A 40 5.41 9.02 17.10
CA GLY A 40 4.05 8.55 16.80
C GLY A 40 3.37 7.95 18.03
N ASP A 41 2.80 6.77 17.85
CA ASP A 41 2.12 6.05 18.93
C ASP A 41 3.09 5.64 20.05
N ILE A 42 2.61 5.75 21.29
CA ILE A 42 3.28 5.25 22.49
C ILE A 42 2.37 4.21 23.12
N ARG A 43 2.80 2.96 23.13
CA ARG A 43 2.02 1.84 23.65
C ARG A 43 2.71 1.20 24.84
N THR A 44 2.04 1.14 25.97
CA THR A 44 2.53 0.37 27.13
C THR A 44 2.35 -1.13 26.86
N VAL A 45 3.46 -1.87 26.86
CA VAL A 45 3.48 -3.34 26.69
C VAL A 45 3.34 -4.02 28.05
N SER A 46 4.06 -3.53 29.06
CA SER A 46 3.92 -4.01 30.43
C SER A 46 4.29 -2.92 31.43
N GLN A 47 3.67 -2.98 32.61
CA GLN A 47 3.91 -2.03 33.70
C GLN A 47 4.11 -2.79 35.01
N GLY A 48 5.30 -2.66 35.57
CA GLY A 48 5.66 -3.18 36.89
C GLY A 48 5.91 -2.06 37.89
N ARG A 49 6.22 -2.45 39.13
CA ARG A 49 6.54 -1.49 40.20
C ARG A 49 7.83 -0.72 39.94
N THR A 50 8.82 -1.37 39.33
CA THR A 50 10.17 -0.81 39.12
C THR A 50 10.49 -0.47 37.67
N ALA A 51 9.73 -0.99 36.71
CA ALA A 51 9.97 -0.75 35.29
C ALA A 51 8.67 -0.71 34.49
N ILE A 52 8.68 0.06 33.40
CA ILE A 52 7.63 0.09 32.38
C ILE A 52 8.27 -0.23 31.04
N VAL A 53 7.67 -1.13 30.26
CA VAL A 53 8.08 -1.42 28.89
C VAL A 53 7.07 -0.78 27.94
N ARG A 54 7.57 -0.01 26.97
CA ARG A 54 6.76 0.65 25.95
C ARG A 54 7.29 0.34 24.56
N ASP A 55 6.38 0.26 23.61
CA ASP A 55 6.69 0.43 22.20
C ASP A 55 6.50 1.91 21.84
N LEU A 56 7.49 2.50 21.20
CA LEU A 56 7.52 3.89 20.76
C LEU A 56 7.70 3.90 19.24
N ASP A 57 6.71 4.40 18.52
CA ASP A 57 6.82 4.60 17.08
C ASP A 57 7.54 5.91 16.80
N LEU A 58 8.48 5.85 15.85
CA LEU A 58 9.36 6.95 15.49
C LEU A 58 9.37 7.12 13.98
N LEU A 59 9.31 8.37 13.54
CA LEU A 59 9.60 8.77 12.18
C LEU A 59 10.88 9.59 12.17
N VAL A 60 11.88 9.16 11.39
CA VAL A 60 13.16 9.86 11.22
C VAL A 60 13.44 10.13 9.75
N GLU A 61 14.20 11.19 9.46
CA GLU A 61 14.57 11.56 8.10
C GLU A 61 15.72 10.70 7.55
N SER A 62 16.55 10.13 8.43
CA SER A 62 17.63 9.23 8.05
C SER A 62 17.87 8.12 9.08
N LEU A 63 18.51 7.03 8.64
CA LEU A 63 18.96 5.98 9.55
C LEU A 63 20.10 6.46 10.48
N ALA A 64 20.86 7.49 10.08
CA ALA A 64 21.88 8.07 10.95
C ALA A 64 21.25 8.78 12.16
N ASP A 65 20.10 9.44 11.98
CA ASP A 65 19.35 10.04 13.09
C ASP A 65 18.85 8.96 14.06
N LEU A 66 18.37 7.83 13.53
CA LEU A 66 18.00 6.67 14.34
C LEU A 66 19.20 6.13 15.13
N ASP A 67 20.36 5.98 14.50
CA ASP A 67 21.58 5.52 15.18
C ASP A 67 21.98 6.48 16.31
N GLY A 68 21.81 7.79 16.10
CA GLY A 68 22.00 8.82 17.14
C GLY A 68 21.05 8.66 18.32
N VAL A 69 19.75 8.44 18.06
CA VAL A 69 18.75 8.13 19.09
C VAL A 69 19.16 6.89 19.87
N LEU A 70 19.50 5.79 19.18
CA LEU A 70 19.85 4.53 19.81
C LEU A 70 21.11 4.63 20.67
N ALA A 71 22.13 5.37 20.20
CA ALA A 71 23.36 5.59 20.94
C ALA A 71 23.12 6.39 22.24
N GLU A 72 22.35 7.48 22.17
CA GLU A 72 22.06 8.32 23.34
C GLU A 72 21.13 7.61 24.32
N LEU A 73 20.10 6.90 23.85
CA LEU A 73 19.26 6.05 24.69
C LEU A 73 20.05 4.92 25.36
N GLY A 74 21.04 4.35 24.66
CA GLY A 74 21.94 3.31 25.19
C GLY A 74 22.87 3.82 26.30
N ALA A 75 23.14 5.12 26.35
CA ALA A 75 23.92 5.76 27.41
C ALA A 75 23.08 6.15 28.64
N MET A 76 21.75 6.07 28.56
CA MET A 76 20.87 6.40 29.67
C MET A 76 20.77 5.24 30.69
N PRO A 77 21.16 5.42 31.96
CA PRO A 77 21.08 4.34 32.95
C PRO A 77 19.64 3.94 33.30
N GLU A 78 18.67 4.85 33.09
CA GLU A 78 17.25 4.63 33.42
C GLU A 78 16.45 4.02 32.26
N SER A 79 17.10 3.72 31.12
CA SER A 79 16.47 3.23 29.90
C SER A 79 17.26 2.10 29.28
N THR A 80 16.59 1.17 28.61
CA THR A 80 17.23 0.12 27.82
C THR A 80 16.37 -0.14 26.59
N VAL A 81 16.95 0.01 25.41
CA VAL A 81 16.30 -0.41 24.16
C VAL A 81 16.40 -1.93 24.09
N LEU A 82 15.25 -2.61 24.10
CA LEU A 82 15.15 -4.05 24.01
C LEU A 82 15.08 -4.55 22.57
N GLU A 83 14.45 -3.77 21.69
CA GLU A 83 14.20 -4.15 20.30
C GLU A 83 14.03 -2.91 19.42
N VAL A 84 14.46 -3.03 18.16
CA VAL A 84 14.21 -2.07 17.08
C VAL A 84 13.52 -2.82 15.95
N ARG A 85 12.29 -2.45 15.61
CA ARG A 85 11.51 -3.14 14.57
C ARG A 85 11.24 -2.21 13.39
N ASP A 86 11.33 -2.78 12.19
CA ASP A 86 10.79 -2.19 10.97
C ASP A 86 9.41 -2.83 10.69
N GLU A 87 8.38 -2.26 11.31
CA GLU A 87 7.01 -2.75 11.17
C GLU A 87 6.44 -2.43 9.78
N VAL A 88 6.98 -1.41 9.09
CA VAL A 88 6.61 -1.11 7.70
C VAL A 88 7.09 -2.22 6.78
N LEU A 89 8.37 -2.59 6.81
CA LEU A 89 8.88 -3.67 5.96
C LEU A 89 8.20 -5.01 6.29
N SER A 90 8.00 -5.27 7.58
CA SER A 90 7.29 -6.47 8.05
C SER A 90 5.86 -6.54 7.51
N ALA A 91 5.14 -5.42 7.48
CA ALA A 91 3.77 -5.34 6.93
C ALA A 91 3.70 -5.55 5.41
N HIS A 92 4.83 -5.51 4.68
CA HIS A 92 4.88 -5.77 3.25
C HIS A 92 5.26 -7.23 2.91
N VAL A 93 5.63 -8.06 3.88
CA VAL A 93 5.96 -9.47 3.64
C VAL A 93 4.70 -10.20 3.14
N GLY A 94 4.74 -10.66 1.88
CA GLY A 94 3.62 -11.33 1.23
C GLY A 94 2.63 -10.41 0.52
N GLY A 95 2.89 -9.10 0.48
CA GLY A 95 2.01 -8.09 -0.11
C GLY A 95 0.86 -7.67 0.81
N LYS A 96 0.14 -6.62 0.41
CA LYS A 96 -0.89 -5.97 1.26
C LYS A 96 -2.32 -6.36 0.93
N ILE A 97 -2.52 -7.08 -0.17
CA ILE A 97 -3.83 -7.48 -0.68
C ILE A 97 -3.87 -8.97 -1.02
N ARG A 98 -5.07 -9.54 -1.06
CA ARG A 98 -5.31 -10.91 -1.49
C ARG A 98 -6.66 -11.04 -2.18
N VAL A 99 -6.81 -12.02 -3.07
CA VAL A 99 -8.10 -12.37 -3.66
C VAL A 99 -8.82 -13.36 -2.75
N VAL A 100 -10.11 -13.13 -2.51
CA VAL A 100 -10.95 -14.00 -1.68
C VAL A 100 -12.26 -14.27 -2.41
N SER A 101 -12.73 -15.51 -2.37
CA SER A 101 -14.05 -15.85 -2.90
C SER A 101 -15.15 -15.12 -2.12
N LYS A 102 -16.12 -14.57 -2.84
CA LYS A 102 -17.33 -13.99 -2.25
C LYS A 102 -18.28 -15.05 -1.71
N LEU A 103 -18.21 -16.28 -2.24
CA LEU A 103 -19.08 -17.40 -1.87
C LEU A 103 -18.25 -18.54 -1.25
N PRO A 104 -18.79 -19.28 -0.26
CA PRO A 104 -18.18 -20.54 0.16
C PRO A 104 -18.19 -21.55 -0.99
N ILE A 105 -17.21 -22.45 -1.00
CA ILE A 105 -17.06 -23.52 -2.00
C ILE A 105 -16.70 -24.80 -1.25
N ASP A 106 -17.63 -25.28 -0.43
CA ASP A 106 -17.42 -26.41 0.48
C ASP A 106 -18.04 -27.71 -0.05
N THR A 107 -18.91 -27.60 -1.06
CA THR A 107 -19.65 -28.72 -1.66
C THR A 107 -19.55 -28.74 -3.18
N PHE A 108 -19.77 -29.91 -3.79
CA PHE A 108 -19.88 -30.03 -5.25
C PHE A 108 -21.01 -29.18 -5.85
N ALA A 109 -22.11 -29.01 -5.11
CA ALA A 109 -23.22 -28.17 -5.54
C ALA A 109 -22.80 -26.69 -5.60
N GLU A 110 -22.02 -26.21 -4.63
CA GLU A 110 -21.46 -24.84 -4.64
C GLU A 110 -20.41 -24.67 -5.73
N LEU A 111 -19.50 -25.65 -5.89
CA LEU A 111 -18.54 -25.66 -6.98
C LEU A 111 -19.26 -25.55 -8.34
N GLY A 112 -20.34 -26.30 -8.55
CA GLY A 112 -21.13 -26.26 -9.78
C GLY A 112 -21.87 -24.94 -10.02
N ARG A 113 -22.10 -24.12 -8.99
CA ARG A 113 -22.68 -22.77 -9.12
C ARG A 113 -21.63 -21.72 -9.47
N VAL A 114 -20.42 -21.85 -8.91
CA VAL A 114 -19.32 -20.90 -9.14
C VAL A 114 -18.55 -21.22 -10.42
N TYR A 115 -18.53 -22.49 -10.82
CA TYR A 115 -17.75 -22.99 -11.95
C TYR A 115 -18.56 -23.98 -12.80
N THR A 116 -17.88 -24.92 -13.44
CA THR A 116 -18.49 -25.96 -14.27
C THR A 116 -19.37 -26.89 -13.42
N PRO A 117 -20.58 -27.26 -13.90
CA PRO A 117 -21.16 -26.93 -15.21
C PRO A 117 -21.98 -25.63 -15.27
N GLY A 118 -22.33 -25.00 -14.15
CA GLY A 118 -23.31 -23.92 -14.10
C GLY A 118 -22.88 -22.60 -14.75
N VAL A 119 -21.59 -22.29 -14.76
CA VAL A 119 -21.07 -21.02 -15.30
C VAL A 119 -21.34 -20.84 -16.80
N GLY A 120 -21.53 -21.94 -17.56
CA GLY A 120 -21.73 -21.88 -19.02
C GLY A 120 -22.96 -21.08 -19.44
N GLU A 121 -24.06 -21.17 -18.70
CA GLU A 121 -25.28 -20.39 -18.96
C GLU A 121 -25.06 -18.89 -18.74
N VAL A 122 -24.26 -18.51 -17.74
CA VAL A 122 -23.89 -17.11 -17.47
C VAL A 122 -23.08 -16.55 -18.64
N CYS A 123 -22.07 -17.29 -19.11
CA CYS A 123 -21.27 -16.90 -20.28
C CYS A 123 -22.13 -16.72 -21.54
N ARG A 124 -23.07 -17.64 -21.81
CA ARG A 124 -23.98 -17.56 -22.95
C ARG A 124 -24.86 -16.30 -22.88
N ARG A 125 -25.40 -15.97 -21.71
CA ARG A 125 -26.21 -14.75 -21.52
C ARG A 125 -25.40 -13.48 -21.74
N ILE A 126 -24.16 -13.43 -21.25
CA ILE A 126 -23.26 -12.29 -21.50
C ILE A 126 -22.94 -12.17 -22.98
N HIS A 127 -22.71 -13.30 -23.68
CA HIS A 127 -22.49 -13.29 -25.13
C HIS A 127 -23.69 -12.71 -25.90
N GLU A 128 -24.92 -13.07 -25.51
CA GLU A 128 -26.16 -12.56 -26.12
C GLU A 128 -26.46 -11.10 -25.74
N THR A 129 -26.07 -10.67 -24.55
CA THR A 129 -26.27 -9.30 -24.06
C THR A 129 -25.02 -8.84 -23.28
N PRO A 130 -24.03 -8.22 -23.96
CA PRO A 130 -22.72 -7.90 -23.36
C PRO A 130 -22.78 -7.11 -22.06
N ARG A 131 -23.74 -6.18 -21.93
CA ARG A 131 -23.94 -5.38 -20.71
C ARG A 131 -24.23 -6.21 -19.45
N MET A 132 -24.72 -7.45 -19.61
CA MET A 132 -24.92 -8.36 -18.47
C MET A 132 -23.62 -8.72 -17.75
N ALA A 133 -22.46 -8.46 -18.35
CA ALA A 133 -21.16 -8.58 -17.69
C ALA A 133 -21.09 -7.68 -16.44
N GLU A 134 -21.64 -6.47 -16.48
CA GLU A 134 -21.69 -5.56 -15.33
C GLU A 134 -22.49 -6.13 -14.15
N LEU A 135 -23.51 -6.95 -14.44
CA LEU A 135 -24.41 -7.55 -13.45
C LEU A 135 -23.88 -8.86 -12.89
N TYR A 136 -23.38 -9.75 -13.75
CA TYR A 136 -23.03 -11.12 -13.39
C TYR A 136 -21.55 -11.30 -13.04
N THR A 137 -20.74 -10.24 -13.07
CA THR A 137 -19.32 -10.29 -12.73
C THR A 137 -18.95 -9.19 -11.74
N THR A 138 -17.67 -9.12 -11.38
CA THR A 138 -17.14 -8.07 -10.51
C THR A 138 -16.85 -6.75 -11.23
N ILE A 139 -16.99 -6.68 -12.57
CA ILE A 139 -16.59 -5.52 -13.40
C ILE A 139 -17.08 -4.20 -12.80
N SER A 140 -18.38 -4.08 -12.53
CA SER A 140 -19.01 -2.85 -12.02
C SER A 140 -18.47 -2.38 -10.65
N ASN A 141 -17.81 -3.25 -9.90
CA ASN A 141 -17.23 -2.96 -8.58
C ASN A 141 -15.71 -3.19 -8.54
N THR A 142 -15.01 -3.15 -9.68
CA THR A 142 -13.57 -3.39 -9.76
C THR A 142 -12.84 -2.28 -10.52
N VAL A 143 -11.82 -1.72 -9.86
CA VAL A 143 -10.93 -0.69 -10.38
C VAL A 143 -9.61 -1.33 -10.82
N ALA A 144 -9.09 -1.00 -12.00
CA ALA A 144 -7.69 -1.22 -12.32
C ALA A 144 -6.86 0.00 -11.92
N ILE A 145 -5.83 -0.19 -11.10
CA ILE A 145 -4.88 0.89 -10.78
C ILE A 145 -3.63 0.66 -11.64
N VAL A 146 -3.49 1.44 -12.70
CA VAL A 146 -2.48 1.24 -13.75
C VAL A 146 -1.34 2.24 -13.58
N SER A 147 -0.10 1.76 -13.57
CA SER A 147 1.10 2.62 -13.48
C SER A 147 2.25 2.08 -14.32
N ASP A 148 3.11 2.98 -14.81
CA ASP A 148 4.41 2.63 -15.41
C ASP A 148 5.59 2.75 -14.42
N GLY A 149 5.30 3.17 -13.18
CA GLY A 149 6.28 3.41 -12.12
C GLY A 149 7.26 4.56 -12.39
N SER A 150 6.92 5.48 -13.29
CA SER A 150 7.82 6.57 -13.67
C SER A 150 7.82 7.76 -12.71
N ALA A 151 6.83 7.87 -11.82
CA ALA A 151 6.71 8.95 -10.84
C ALA A 151 6.29 8.48 -9.44
N VAL A 152 6.83 7.35 -8.96
CA VAL A 152 6.47 6.74 -7.67
C VAL A 152 6.77 7.70 -6.50
N MET A 153 5.72 8.21 -5.84
CA MET A 153 5.80 9.07 -4.64
C MET A 153 6.77 10.27 -4.75
N GLY A 154 7.01 10.80 -5.95
CA GLY A 154 8.01 11.86 -6.14
C GLY A 154 9.46 11.45 -5.86
N LEU A 155 9.74 10.14 -5.76
CA LEU A 155 11.06 9.53 -5.53
C LEU A 155 11.87 9.31 -6.82
N ALA A 156 11.37 9.80 -7.96
CA ALA A 156 11.83 9.59 -9.33
C ALA A 156 11.27 8.30 -10.00
N ASN A 157 11.81 8.00 -11.19
CA ASN A 157 11.45 6.82 -11.97
C ASN A 157 12.13 5.59 -11.39
N LEU A 158 11.41 4.84 -10.55
CA LEU A 158 11.88 3.61 -9.92
C LEU A 158 11.46 2.36 -10.71
N GLY A 159 10.62 2.55 -11.73
CA GLY A 159 10.10 1.48 -12.58
C GLY A 159 8.90 0.74 -11.98
N PRO A 160 8.26 -0.12 -12.79
CA PRO A 160 6.95 -0.70 -12.47
C PRO A 160 6.96 -1.57 -11.23
N GLY A 161 7.98 -2.42 -11.04
CA GLY A 161 8.06 -3.30 -9.87
C GLY A 161 8.14 -2.52 -8.55
N ALA A 162 8.86 -1.39 -8.53
CA ALA A 162 8.99 -0.55 -7.36
C ALA A 162 7.72 0.26 -7.04
N SER A 163 6.80 0.40 -7.98
CA SER A 163 5.49 1.04 -7.75
C SER A 163 4.50 0.12 -7.01
N MET A 164 4.68 -1.20 -7.07
CA MET A 164 3.71 -2.18 -6.54
C MET A 164 3.31 -1.94 -5.08
N PRO A 165 4.23 -1.63 -4.14
CA PRO A 165 3.81 -1.29 -2.78
C PRO A 165 2.82 -0.11 -2.75
N VAL A 166 3.02 0.93 -3.56
CA VAL A 166 2.10 2.08 -3.60
C VAL A 166 0.74 1.67 -4.17
N LEU A 167 0.74 0.92 -5.28
CA LEU A 167 -0.49 0.47 -5.93
C LEU A 167 -1.30 -0.49 -5.04
N GLU A 168 -0.64 -1.44 -4.38
CA GLU A 168 -1.30 -2.31 -3.39
C GLU A 168 -1.84 -1.52 -2.20
N GLY A 169 -1.14 -0.46 -1.78
CA GLY A 169 -1.61 0.43 -0.72
C GLY A 169 -2.92 1.12 -1.10
N LYS A 170 -2.99 1.68 -2.32
CA LYS A 170 -4.22 2.26 -2.86
C LYS A 170 -5.33 1.22 -2.98
N ALA A 171 -5.02 0.02 -3.46
CA ALA A 171 -6.00 -1.07 -3.54
C ALA A 171 -6.55 -1.47 -2.16
N ALA A 172 -5.69 -1.58 -1.15
CA ALA A 172 -6.10 -1.86 0.22
C ALA A 172 -7.01 -0.75 0.80
N LEU A 173 -6.71 0.52 0.52
CA LEU A 173 -7.53 1.66 0.94
C LEU A 173 -8.91 1.63 0.26
N LEU A 174 -8.96 1.41 -1.05
CA LEU A 174 -10.22 1.29 -1.80
C LEU A 174 -11.09 0.14 -1.26
N ALA A 175 -10.50 -1.03 -1.03
CA ALA A 175 -11.20 -2.16 -0.46
C ALA A 175 -11.72 -1.88 0.96
N ARG A 176 -10.92 -1.22 1.81
CA ARG A 176 -11.26 -1.02 3.22
C ARG A 176 -12.22 0.15 3.47
N LEU A 177 -12.11 1.22 2.70
CA LEU A 177 -12.81 2.49 2.93
C LEU A 177 -14.00 2.68 2.00
N VAL A 178 -13.95 2.14 0.77
CA VAL A 178 -14.97 2.32 -0.27
C VAL A 178 -15.69 1.01 -0.60
N ALA A 179 -15.17 -0.13 -0.13
CA ALA A 179 -15.71 -1.47 -0.41
C ALA A 179 -15.74 -1.85 -1.90
N VAL A 180 -14.80 -1.32 -2.68
CA VAL A 180 -14.59 -1.69 -4.09
C VAL A 180 -13.38 -2.61 -4.24
N ASN A 181 -13.42 -3.50 -5.22
CA ASN A 181 -12.25 -4.28 -5.59
C ASN A 181 -11.26 -3.39 -6.34
N ALA A 182 -9.97 -3.60 -6.14
CA ALA A 182 -8.94 -2.86 -6.85
C ALA A 182 -7.78 -3.79 -7.20
N VAL A 183 -7.35 -3.75 -8.45
CA VAL A 183 -6.28 -4.60 -8.98
C VAL A 183 -5.11 -3.71 -9.40
N PRO A 184 -3.94 -3.80 -8.73
CA PRO A 184 -2.75 -3.07 -9.12
C PRO A 184 -2.12 -3.69 -10.39
N LEU A 185 -1.85 -2.86 -11.39
CA LEU A 185 -1.29 -3.25 -12.68
C LEU A 185 -0.08 -2.37 -13.03
N ALA A 186 1.12 -2.86 -12.73
CA ALA A 186 2.35 -2.20 -13.11
C ALA A 186 2.80 -2.62 -14.52
N LEU A 187 2.78 -1.69 -15.47
CA LEU A 187 3.10 -1.91 -16.87
C LEU A 187 4.61 -1.81 -17.10
N ARG A 188 5.18 -2.79 -17.80
CA ARG A 188 6.58 -2.76 -18.23
C ARG A 188 6.77 -1.99 -19.54
N SER A 189 6.15 -0.82 -19.63
CA SER A 189 6.34 0.13 -20.72
C SER A 189 6.09 1.54 -20.24
N GLN A 190 6.86 2.48 -20.78
CA GLN A 190 6.69 3.93 -20.57
C GLN A 190 6.33 4.64 -21.89
N ASP A 191 6.07 3.86 -22.94
CA ASP A 191 5.61 4.36 -24.22
C ASP A 191 4.09 4.64 -24.15
N PRO A 192 3.64 5.86 -24.48
CA PRO A 192 2.22 6.21 -24.41
C PRO A 192 1.31 5.30 -25.23
N ASP A 193 1.74 4.88 -26.42
CA ASP A 193 0.92 4.07 -27.32
C ASP A 193 0.74 2.66 -26.74
N GLU A 194 1.82 2.08 -26.20
CA GLU A 194 1.76 0.78 -25.53
C GLU A 194 0.90 0.82 -24.26
N ILE A 195 0.98 1.90 -23.47
CA ILE A 195 0.16 2.07 -22.27
C ILE A 195 -1.32 2.17 -22.64
N VAL A 196 -1.68 3.02 -23.60
CA VAL A 196 -3.07 3.16 -24.07
C VAL A 196 -3.59 1.84 -24.66
N ALA A 197 -2.76 1.15 -25.45
CA ALA A 197 -3.12 -0.16 -25.98
C ALA A 197 -3.33 -1.20 -24.88
N ALA A 198 -2.48 -1.22 -23.84
CA ALA A 198 -2.62 -2.11 -22.70
C ALA A 198 -3.93 -1.83 -21.93
N VAL A 199 -4.20 -0.56 -21.61
CA VAL A 199 -5.43 -0.11 -20.95
C VAL A 199 -6.67 -0.54 -21.74
N ARG A 200 -6.68 -0.31 -23.06
CA ARG A 200 -7.77 -0.75 -23.94
C ARG A 200 -7.96 -2.26 -23.92
N CYS A 201 -6.88 -3.04 -23.95
CA CYS A 201 -6.97 -4.49 -23.95
C CYS A 201 -7.56 -5.07 -22.65
N ILE A 202 -7.29 -4.42 -21.50
CA ILE A 202 -7.75 -4.90 -20.19
C ILE A 202 -9.12 -4.35 -19.79
N SER A 203 -9.58 -3.26 -20.41
CA SER A 203 -10.78 -2.53 -20.00
C SER A 203 -12.05 -3.38 -19.85
N PRO A 204 -12.29 -4.48 -20.63
CA PRO A 204 -13.48 -5.32 -20.41
C PRO A 204 -13.54 -5.98 -19.03
N SER A 205 -12.43 -6.01 -18.26
CA SER A 205 -12.37 -6.62 -16.93
C SER A 205 -12.70 -5.65 -15.78
N PHE A 206 -12.83 -4.35 -16.06
CA PHE A 206 -12.86 -3.31 -15.04
C PHE A 206 -13.98 -2.30 -15.29
N GLY A 207 -14.58 -1.78 -14.23
CA GLY A 207 -15.56 -0.69 -14.32
C GLY A 207 -14.92 0.68 -14.31
N VAL A 208 -13.67 0.78 -13.81
CA VAL A 208 -12.89 2.02 -13.75
C VAL A 208 -11.42 1.72 -14.06
N ILE A 209 -10.77 2.57 -14.85
CA ILE A 209 -9.31 2.59 -15.01
C ILE A 209 -8.74 3.83 -14.32
N GLN A 210 -7.97 3.61 -13.25
CA GLN A 210 -7.26 4.66 -12.53
C GLN A 210 -5.79 4.68 -12.96
N LEU A 211 -5.38 5.68 -13.72
CA LEU A 211 -3.97 5.93 -14.03
C LEU A 211 -3.26 6.52 -12.81
N GLU A 212 -2.06 6.03 -12.51
CA GLU A 212 -1.35 6.36 -11.26
C GLU A 212 0.17 6.42 -11.45
N ASP A 213 0.83 7.36 -10.76
CA ASP A 213 2.30 7.48 -10.73
C ASP A 213 2.98 7.49 -12.13
N ILE A 214 2.33 8.09 -13.13
CA ILE A 214 2.87 8.31 -14.48
C ILE A 214 3.44 9.73 -14.57
N ALA A 215 4.69 9.85 -15.00
CA ALA A 215 5.42 11.11 -15.03
C ALA A 215 4.87 12.10 -16.08
N SER A 216 4.88 13.38 -15.71
CA SER A 216 4.71 14.49 -16.65
C SER A 216 5.91 14.58 -17.62
N PRO A 217 5.70 15.00 -18.89
CA PRO A 217 4.42 15.42 -19.48
C PRO A 217 3.57 14.27 -20.03
N ARG A 218 4.04 13.01 -20.00
CA ARG A 218 3.39 11.87 -20.66
C ARG A 218 1.98 11.59 -20.14
N CYS A 219 1.74 11.78 -18.85
CA CYS A 219 0.41 11.61 -18.28
C CYS A 219 -0.66 12.45 -19.00
N PHE A 220 -0.33 13.66 -19.45
CA PHE A 220 -1.25 14.55 -20.18
C PHE A 220 -1.55 14.09 -21.61
N ASP A 221 -0.71 13.24 -22.19
CA ASP A 221 -0.99 12.58 -23.48
C ASP A 221 -1.77 11.29 -23.26
N ILE A 222 -1.35 10.47 -22.29
CA ILE A 222 -1.92 9.14 -22.04
C ILE A 222 -3.38 9.23 -21.55
N GLU A 223 -3.68 10.12 -20.60
CA GLU A 223 -5.01 10.19 -19.97
C GLU A 223 -6.16 10.40 -20.97
N PRO A 224 -6.16 11.45 -21.81
CA PRO A 224 -7.26 11.66 -22.75
C PRO A 224 -7.35 10.52 -23.79
N ARG A 225 -6.20 10.02 -24.26
CA ARG A 225 -6.15 8.93 -25.23
C ARG A 225 -6.67 7.61 -24.65
N ALA A 226 -6.37 7.33 -23.39
CA ALA A 226 -6.88 6.17 -22.68
C ALA A 226 -8.39 6.29 -22.46
N GLN A 227 -8.87 7.47 -22.08
CA GLN A 227 -10.31 7.77 -21.91
C GLN A 227 -11.09 7.58 -23.21
N GLU A 228 -10.56 8.03 -24.36
CA GLU A 228 -11.19 7.81 -25.66
C GLU A 228 -11.14 6.34 -26.13
N ALA A 229 -10.15 5.58 -25.66
CA ALA A 229 -9.93 4.20 -26.08
C ALA A 229 -10.77 3.17 -25.29
N VAL A 230 -11.47 3.57 -24.23
CA VAL A 230 -12.20 2.66 -23.36
C VAL A 230 -13.65 3.11 -23.14
N ASP A 231 -14.56 2.15 -23.01
CA ASP A 231 -15.98 2.39 -22.72
C ASP A 231 -16.28 2.41 -21.21
N VAL A 232 -15.27 2.72 -20.37
CA VAL A 232 -15.36 2.67 -18.90
C VAL A 232 -14.90 3.99 -18.29
N ALA A 233 -15.26 4.21 -17.02
CA ALA A 233 -14.96 5.45 -16.31
C ALA A 233 -13.49 5.59 -15.91
#